data_AF-A0A9D1JIS9-F1
#
_entry.id   AF-A0A9D1JIS9-F1
#
_cell.length_a   1.000
_cell.length_b   1.000
_cell.length_c   1.000
_cell.angle_alpha   90.00
_cell.angle_beta   90.00
_cell.angle_gamma   90.00
#
_symmetry.space_group_name_H-M   'P 1'
#
loop_
_entity.id
_entity.type
_entity.pdbx_description
1 polymer ?
#
loop_
_entity_poly.entity_id
_entity_poly.type
_entity_poly.pdbx_seq_one_letter_code
_entity_poly.pdbx_strand_id
1 'polypeptide(L)'
;MIRKKGMHFYINIPNLDQVVIDEETKTGKVNHSLHALDTFFSMIESFGKKHFPQSFVVEKITGSRLHMYVTDSLNEAFEVVAEVSGFAYKLTSYLNHEIAKYKTLLNFQIQIGACYGEFYEFTFKRETFEEDSTIGYAANYAAKLQGLSEKSFISISSDIYENLDSEYKKTFIIKKDNKLGKYGQKYYATTNLEKLQTTLDYATDLENAKRYANNLNLGDINFSSVRQSLNFDVLSKKECKKLEGIPLLADVRGFTRQFKKDGSNLEEMSQKTQKILQSMYEIVGRNKGIHVQFQGDREMALFHDYSDYKCIPDAIVAALRIVDTVKTYNVCVGVGTSLGTLFAAKIGARGEKDNIILGTTVTQADRYEDEKAGENQIVINKEIYSYLKINRPVWADQFVRVADDCYRTTVGYKKMMEAVSVAQLEKNTRQNNYNGAWRE
;
A
#
# COMPACT_ATOMS: atom_id res chain seq x y z
N MET A 1 13.64 -7.07 16.81
CA MET A 1 14.07 -6.07 15.83
C MET A 1 15.55 -6.25 15.62
N ILE A 2 16.03 -6.30 14.38
CA ILE A 2 17.44 -6.47 14.02
C ILE A 2 17.89 -5.22 13.26
N ARG A 3 18.89 -4.50 13.78
CA ARG A 3 19.43 -3.31 13.10
C ARG A 3 20.30 -3.77 11.94
N LYS A 4 20.04 -3.22 10.76
CA LYS A 4 20.79 -3.49 9.53
C LYS A 4 21.17 -2.19 8.85
N LYS A 5 22.07 -2.27 7.89
CA LYS A 5 22.45 -1.20 6.98
C LYS A 5 22.45 -1.76 5.56
N GLY A 6 21.95 -0.98 4.62
CA GLY A 6 21.78 -1.45 3.26
C GLY A 6 21.04 -0.45 2.37
N MET A 7 20.84 -0.84 1.11
CA MET A 7 20.08 -0.07 0.14
C MET A 7 18.65 -0.59 0.06
N HIS A 8 17.67 0.23 0.43
CA HIS A 8 16.28 -0.04 0.08
C HIS A 8 15.98 0.53 -1.29
N PHE A 9 15.14 -0.18 -2.04
CA PHE A 9 14.63 0.30 -3.29
C PHE A 9 13.24 -0.26 -3.59
N TYR A 10 12.48 0.52 -4.34
CA TYR A 10 11.09 0.22 -4.69
C TYR A 10 10.94 0.24 -6.19
N ILE A 11 10.28 -0.78 -6.74
CA ILE A 11 9.79 -0.76 -8.11
C ILE A 11 8.27 -0.61 -8.03
N ASN A 12 7.77 0.52 -8.53
CA ASN A 12 6.34 0.79 -8.59
C ASN A 12 5.84 0.71 -10.03
N ILE A 13 4.62 0.22 -10.22
CA ILE A 13 3.85 0.29 -11.46
C ILE A 13 2.83 1.43 -11.32
N PRO A 14 3.20 2.71 -11.54
CA PRO A 14 2.31 3.87 -11.34
C PRO A 14 1.02 3.84 -12.15
N ASN A 15 0.96 3.07 -13.23
CA ASN A 15 -0.24 2.93 -14.04
C ASN A 15 -1.04 1.65 -13.76
N LEU A 16 -0.76 0.91 -12.68
CA LEU A 16 -1.47 -0.33 -12.36
C LEU A 16 -2.99 -0.10 -12.26
N ASP A 17 -3.40 0.98 -11.60
CA ASP A 17 -4.82 1.34 -11.49
C ASP A 17 -5.47 1.47 -12.86
N GLN A 18 -4.79 2.12 -13.81
CA GLN A 18 -5.30 2.27 -15.17
C GLN A 18 -5.37 0.92 -15.90
N VAL A 19 -4.42 0.01 -15.67
CA VAL A 19 -4.46 -1.36 -16.23
C VAL A 19 -5.65 -2.13 -15.68
N VAL A 20 -5.84 -2.10 -14.35
CA VAL A 20 -6.94 -2.80 -13.67
C VAL A 20 -8.29 -2.24 -14.09
N ILE A 21 -8.46 -0.92 -14.10
CA ILE A 21 -9.71 -0.25 -14.50
C ILE A 21 -10.04 -0.57 -15.96
N ASP A 22 -9.04 -0.56 -16.86
CA ASP A 22 -9.24 -0.87 -18.27
C ASP A 22 -9.74 -2.31 -18.48
N GLU A 23 -9.14 -3.30 -17.81
CA GLU A 23 -9.60 -4.69 -17.86
C GLU A 23 -10.98 -4.88 -17.21
N GLU A 24 -11.15 -4.32 -16.00
CA GLU A 24 -12.39 -4.43 -15.21
C GLU A 24 -13.57 -3.85 -15.99
N THR A 25 -13.40 -2.69 -16.63
CA THR A 25 -14.45 -2.04 -17.42
C THR A 25 -14.81 -2.86 -18.67
N LYS A 26 -13.82 -3.48 -19.32
CA LYS A 26 -14.06 -4.27 -20.56
C LYS A 26 -14.65 -5.65 -20.29
N THR A 27 -14.32 -6.25 -19.15
CA THR A 27 -14.56 -7.69 -18.92
C THR A 27 -15.31 -8.02 -17.63
N GLY A 28 -15.42 -7.07 -16.70
CA GLY A 28 -15.94 -7.30 -15.34
C GLY A 28 -15.04 -8.17 -14.45
N LYS A 29 -13.79 -8.41 -14.89
CA LYS A 29 -12.78 -9.28 -14.28
C LYS A 29 -11.42 -8.60 -14.25
N VAL A 30 -10.47 -9.18 -13.50
CA VAL A 30 -9.08 -8.70 -13.36
C VAL A 30 -8.04 -9.82 -13.52
N ASN A 31 -8.42 -10.92 -14.20
CA ASN A 31 -7.60 -12.11 -14.34
C ASN A 31 -6.26 -11.81 -15.00
N HIS A 32 -6.25 -11.04 -16.09
CA HIS A 32 -5.03 -10.73 -16.82
C HIS A 32 -4.14 -9.81 -15.99
N SER A 33 -4.70 -8.77 -15.38
CA SER A 33 -3.99 -7.81 -14.54
C SER A 33 -3.34 -8.49 -13.34
N LEU A 34 -4.08 -9.33 -12.61
CA LEU A 34 -3.54 -10.10 -11.48
C LEU A 34 -2.42 -11.04 -11.95
N HIS A 35 -2.63 -11.75 -13.05
CA HIS A 35 -1.66 -12.72 -13.57
C HIS A 35 -0.38 -12.05 -14.10
N ALA A 36 -0.51 -10.89 -14.76
CA ALA A 36 0.62 -10.10 -15.22
C ALA A 36 1.39 -9.50 -14.04
N LEU A 37 0.70 -9.02 -13.00
CA LEU A 37 1.30 -8.50 -11.78
C LEU A 37 2.09 -9.58 -11.03
N ASP A 38 1.51 -10.76 -10.83
CA ASP A 38 2.20 -11.90 -10.22
C ASP A 38 3.44 -12.30 -11.03
N THR A 39 3.31 -12.40 -12.35
CA THR A 39 4.44 -12.73 -13.23
C THR A 39 5.54 -11.67 -13.12
N PHE A 40 5.19 -10.39 -13.18
CA PHE A 40 6.16 -9.30 -13.14
C PHE A 40 7.00 -9.35 -11.85
N PHE A 41 6.33 -9.38 -10.68
CA PHE A 41 7.04 -9.38 -9.40
C PHE A 41 7.73 -10.71 -9.10
N SER A 42 7.11 -11.84 -9.41
CA SER A 42 7.71 -13.16 -9.19
C SER A 42 8.99 -13.35 -9.99
N MET A 43 9.06 -12.76 -11.19
CA MET A 43 10.24 -12.85 -12.03
C MET A 43 11.36 -11.91 -11.58
N ILE A 44 11.04 -10.72 -11.06
CA ILE A 44 12.03 -9.85 -10.43
C ILE A 44 12.59 -10.51 -9.17
N GLU A 45 11.72 -11.09 -8.33
CA GLU A 45 12.12 -11.85 -7.16
C GLU A 45 13.07 -13.01 -7.53
N SER A 46 12.69 -13.80 -8.54
CA SER A 46 13.48 -14.94 -9.00
C SER A 46 14.82 -14.50 -9.58
N PHE A 47 14.84 -13.43 -10.37
CA PHE A 47 16.06 -12.85 -10.93
C PHE A 47 17.02 -12.42 -9.82
N GLY A 48 16.56 -11.58 -8.88
CA GLY A 48 17.41 -11.08 -7.80
C GLY A 48 17.93 -12.19 -6.90
N LYS A 49 17.11 -13.19 -6.56
CA LYS A 49 17.54 -14.34 -5.74
C LYS A 49 18.47 -15.30 -6.45
N LYS A 50 18.37 -15.42 -7.78
CA LYS A 50 19.26 -16.24 -8.59
C LYS A 50 20.66 -15.62 -8.67
N HIS A 51 20.73 -14.33 -8.97
CA HIS A 51 21.99 -13.65 -9.24
C HIS A 51 22.65 -13.05 -8.00
N PHE A 52 21.87 -12.72 -6.96
CA PHE A 52 22.34 -12.07 -5.73
C PHE A 52 21.82 -12.78 -4.44
N PRO A 53 22.01 -14.10 -4.29
CA PRO A 53 21.35 -14.90 -3.26
C PRO A 53 21.70 -14.54 -1.81
N GLN A 54 22.85 -13.89 -1.59
CA GLN A 54 23.36 -13.61 -0.23
C GLN A 54 22.86 -12.30 0.34
N SER A 55 22.57 -11.31 -0.51
CA SER A 55 22.33 -9.94 -0.07
C SER A 55 20.98 -9.37 -0.52
N PHE A 56 20.41 -9.86 -1.61
CA PHE A 56 19.13 -9.38 -2.12
C PHE A 56 17.95 -10.00 -1.37
N VAL A 57 17.12 -9.13 -0.81
CA VAL A 57 15.89 -9.51 -0.11
C VAL A 57 14.69 -8.81 -0.73
N VAL A 58 13.67 -9.60 -1.05
CA VAL A 58 12.32 -9.10 -1.29
C VAL A 58 11.62 -9.02 0.05
N GLU A 59 11.22 -7.82 0.44
CA GLU A 59 10.49 -7.61 1.68
C GLU A 59 9.02 -7.99 1.48
N LYS A 60 8.34 -7.33 0.53
CA LYS A 60 6.92 -7.55 0.26
C LYS A 60 6.45 -6.94 -1.05
N ILE A 61 5.27 -7.39 -1.47
CA ILE A 61 4.49 -6.78 -2.56
C ILE A 61 3.31 -6.03 -1.96
N THR A 62 3.25 -4.71 -2.19
CA THR A 62 2.18 -3.84 -1.68
C THR A 62 1.44 -3.17 -2.84
N GLY A 63 0.35 -3.80 -3.30
CA GLY A 63 -0.43 -3.29 -4.44
C GLY A 63 0.42 -3.20 -5.71
N SER A 64 0.73 -1.98 -6.15
CA SER A 64 1.55 -1.69 -7.34
C SER A 64 3.05 -1.66 -7.08
N ARG A 65 3.50 -1.88 -5.84
CA ARG A 65 4.90 -1.72 -5.42
C ARG A 65 5.54 -3.03 -5.00
N LEU A 66 6.77 -3.27 -5.45
CA LEU A 66 7.68 -4.28 -4.92
C LEU A 66 8.75 -3.57 -4.09
N HIS A 67 8.83 -3.92 -2.81
CA HIS A 67 9.82 -3.38 -1.88
C HIS A 67 10.92 -4.40 -1.64
N MET A 68 12.15 -3.96 -1.85
CA MET A 68 13.35 -4.79 -1.74
C MET A 68 14.43 -4.04 -0.97
N TYR A 69 15.39 -4.80 -0.48
CA TYR A 69 16.63 -4.23 0.04
C TYR A 69 17.84 -5.13 -0.21
N VAL A 70 19.03 -4.52 -0.16
CA VAL A 70 20.33 -5.19 -0.34
C VAL A 70 21.22 -4.82 0.84
N THR A 71 21.80 -5.80 1.53
CA THR A 71 22.59 -5.59 2.77
C THR A 71 24.11 -5.44 2.55
N ASP A 72 24.54 -5.15 1.32
CA ASP A 72 25.96 -4.95 0.99
C ASP A 72 26.43 -3.52 1.25
N SER A 73 27.71 -3.25 0.95
CA SER A 73 28.26 -1.89 0.95
C SER A 73 27.55 -1.01 -0.09
N LEU A 74 27.64 0.32 0.04
CA LEU A 74 26.88 1.25 -0.80
C LEU A 74 27.06 0.99 -2.31
N ASN A 75 28.30 0.77 -2.76
CA ASN A 75 28.61 0.59 -4.18
C ASN A 75 28.11 -0.77 -4.69
N GLU A 76 28.45 -1.85 -3.99
CA GLU A 76 28.00 -3.21 -4.32
C GLU A 76 26.47 -3.32 -4.31
N ALA A 77 25.82 -2.73 -3.30
CA ALA A 77 24.37 -2.69 -3.22
C ALA A 77 23.76 -1.91 -4.41
N PHE A 78 24.41 -0.84 -4.88
CA PHE A 78 23.92 -0.11 -6.04
C PHE A 78 24.06 -0.88 -7.35
N GLU A 79 25.12 -1.66 -7.52
CA GLU A 79 25.27 -2.57 -8.67
C GLU A 79 24.10 -3.55 -8.73
N VAL A 80 23.75 -4.18 -7.61
CA VAL A 80 22.57 -5.07 -7.50
C VAL A 80 21.28 -4.31 -7.86
N VAL A 81 21.08 -3.11 -7.31
CA VAL A 81 19.89 -2.29 -7.62
C VAL A 81 19.82 -1.93 -9.11
N ALA A 82 20.94 -1.61 -9.74
CA ALA A 82 21.01 -1.29 -11.16
C ALA A 82 20.63 -2.49 -12.03
N GLU A 83 21.17 -3.68 -11.75
CA GLU A 83 20.87 -4.93 -12.47
C GLU A 83 19.39 -5.32 -12.33
N VAL A 84 18.86 -5.31 -11.11
CA VAL A 84 17.43 -5.65 -10.86
C VAL A 84 16.51 -4.62 -11.52
N SER A 85 16.88 -3.33 -11.49
CA SER A 85 16.12 -2.26 -12.15
C SER A 85 16.15 -2.38 -13.67
N GLY A 86 17.32 -2.71 -14.25
CA GLY A 86 17.49 -2.94 -15.68
C GLY A 86 16.67 -4.13 -16.17
N PHE A 87 16.73 -5.25 -15.44
CA PHE A 87 15.90 -6.43 -15.72
C PHE A 87 14.40 -6.09 -15.67
N ALA A 88 13.94 -5.44 -14.59
CA ALA A 88 12.55 -5.05 -14.44
C ALA A 88 12.07 -4.14 -15.58
N TYR A 89 12.92 -3.21 -16.02
CA TYR A 89 12.62 -2.34 -17.17
C TYR A 89 12.46 -3.11 -18.47
N LYS A 90 13.36 -4.07 -18.77
CA LYS A 90 13.22 -4.91 -19.98
C LYS A 90 12.00 -5.83 -19.89
N LEU A 91 11.69 -6.31 -18.68
CA LEU A 91 10.56 -7.18 -18.45
C LEU A 91 9.22 -6.51 -18.77
N THR A 92 9.02 -5.22 -18.47
CA THR A 92 7.75 -4.54 -18.78
C THR A 92 7.38 -4.63 -20.26
N SER A 93 8.34 -4.36 -21.15
CA SER A 93 8.14 -4.48 -22.59
C SER A 93 7.97 -5.94 -23.02
N TYR A 94 8.78 -6.84 -22.47
CA TYR A 94 8.74 -8.25 -22.82
C TYR A 94 7.39 -8.89 -22.51
N LEU A 95 6.77 -8.58 -21.36
CA LEU A 95 5.44 -9.11 -20.99
C LEU A 95 4.40 -8.86 -22.08
N ASN A 96 4.27 -7.62 -22.56
CA ASN A 96 3.22 -7.28 -23.52
C ASN A 96 3.53 -7.72 -24.96
N HIS A 97 4.81 -7.77 -25.36
CA HIS A 97 5.18 -8.16 -26.73
C HIS A 97 5.28 -9.68 -26.92
N GLU A 98 5.92 -10.38 -25.99
CA GLU A 98 6.34 -11.77 -26.15
C GLU A 98 5.38 -12.79 -25.51
N ILE A 99 4.51 -12.33 -24.61
CA ILE A 99 3.56 -13.19 -23.90
C ILE A 99 2.14 -12.90 -24.40
N ALA A 100 1.63 -13.79 -25.25
CA ALA A 100 0.37 -13.59 -25.99
C ALA A 100 -0.83 -13.20 -25.12
N LYS A 101 -0.91 -13.74 -23.90
CA LYS A 101 -2.00 -13.45 -22.95
C LYS A 101 -2.02 -12.01 -22.44
N TYR A 102 -0.94 -11.23 -22.56
CA TYR A 102 -0.90 -9.85 -22.05
C TYR A 102 -1.01 -8.80 -23.15
N LYS A 103 -1.16 -9.20 -24.43
CA LYS A 103 -1.21 -8.26 -25.58
C LYS A 103 -2.37 -7.25 -25.51
N THR A 104 -3.45 -7.59 -24.81
CA THR A 104 -4.62 -6.73 -24.66
C THR A 104 -4.55 -5.84 -23.42
N LEU A 105 -3.59 -6.08 -22.52
CA LEU A 105 -3.37 -5.22 -21.35
C LEU A 105 -2.59 -3.97 -21.75
N LEU A 106 -2.88 -2.88 -21.04
CA LEU A 106 -2.01 -1.71 -21.05
C LEU A 106 -0.63 -2.09 -20.51
N ASN A 107 0.42 -1.61 -21.17
CA ASN A 107 1.79 -1.90 -20.77
C ASN A 107 2.09 -1.38 -19.36
N PHE A 108 2.77 -2.18 -18.54
CA PHE A 108 3.29 -1.67 -17.28
C PHE A 108 4.33 -0.59 -17.53
N GLN A 109 4.17 0.53 -16.85
CA GLN A 109 5.16 1.59 -16.76
C GLN A 109 5.71 1.52 -15.35
N ILE A 110 7.03 1.61 -15.19
CA ILE A 110 7.65 1.52 -13.86
C ILE A 110 8.36 2.79 -13.47
N GLN A 111 8.46 3.03 -12.16
CA GLN A 111 9.29 4.08 -11.58
C GLN A 111 10.00 3.52 -10.37
N ILE A 112 11.27 3.89 -10.20
CA ILE A 112 12.14 3.29 -9.19
C ILE A 112 12.73 4.38 -8.29
N GLY A 113 12.85 4.06 -7.00
CA GLY A 113 13.51 4.91 -6.02
C GLY A 113 14.43 4.09 -5.14
N ALA A 114 15.64 4.59 -4.87
CA ALA A 114 16.62 3.89 -4.03
C ALA A 114 17.32 4.83 -3.04
N CYS A 115 17.58 4.32 -1.85
CA CYS A 115 18.31 5.03 -0.79
C CYS A 115 19.10 4.04 0.07
N TYR A 116 20.31 4.44 0.44
CA TYR A 116 21.20 3.69 1.33
C TYR A 116 21.16 4.25 2.74
N GLY A 117 21.11 3.38 3.75
CA GLY A 117 21.14 3.80 5.14
C GLY A 117 20.82 2.68 6.12
N GLU A 118 20.62 3.06 7.38
CA GLU A 118 20.27 2.14 8.45
C GLU A 118 18.76 1.96 8.58
N PHE A 119 18.37 0.76 8.98
CA PHE A 119 16.98 0.36 9.19
C PHE A 119 16.88 -0.75 10.24
N TYR A 120 15.67 -0.95 10.77
CA TYR A 120 15.32 -2.16 11.52
C TYR A 120 14.48 -3.08 10.66
N GLU A 121 14.82 -4.35 10.70
CA GLU A 121 13.92 -5.43 10.33
C GLU A 121 13.18 -5.92 11.56
N PHE A 122 11.91 -6.19 11.40
CA PHE A 122 11.10 -6.74 12.48
C PHE A 122 9.91 -7.50 11.93
N THR A 123 9.38 -8.37 12.78
CA THR A 123 8.26 -9.22 12.46
C THR A 123 7.10 -8.90 13.39
N PHE A 124 5.96 -8.56 12.83
CA PHE A 124 4.70 -8.50 13.54
C PHE A 124 4.16 -9.92 13.73
N LYS A 125 4.30 -10.46 14.95
CA LYS A 125 3.77 -11.79 15.30
C LYS A 125 2.51 -11.71 16.16
N ARG A 126 1.49 -12.47 15.77
CA ARG A 126 0.25 -12.78 16.50
C ARG A 126 -0.02 -14.28 16.39
N GLU A 127 -0.99 -14.79 17.15
CA GLU A 127 -1.31 -16.22 17.19
C GLU A 127 -1.57 -16.83 15.80
N THR A 128 -2.16 -16.05 14.89
CA THR A 128 -2.54 -16.51 13.55
C THR A 128 -1.94 -15.67 12.42
N PHE A 129 -0.99 -14.78 12.72
CA PHE A 129 -0.48 -13.82 11.72
C PHE A 129 0.98 -13.48 11.99
N GLU A 130 1.78 -13.56 10.93
CA GLU A 130 3.18 -13.15 10.93
C GLU A 130 3.45 -12.32 9.68
N GLU A 131 3.91 -11.08 9.85
CA GLU A 131 4.30 -10.20 8.75
C GLU A 131 5.65 -9.55 9.04
N ASP A 132 6.59 -9.72 8.10
CA ASP A 132 7.87 -9.03 8.11
C ASP A 132 7.72 -7.61 7.58
N SER A 133 8.48 -6.68 8.14
CA SER A 133 8.49 -5.29 7.73
C SER A 133 9.83 -4.65 8.06
N THR A 134 10.18 -3.59 7.34
CA THR A 134 11.31 -2.73 7.67
C THR A 134 10.89 -1.30 7.96
N ILE A 135 11.61 -0.68 8.89
CA ILE A 135 11.43 0.71 9.26
C ILE A 135 12.79 1.38 9.27
N GLY A 136 12.90 2.52 8.60
CA GLY A 136 14.10 3.33 8.64
C GLY A 136 14.08 4.47 7.64
N TYR A 137 15.07 5.35 7.79
CA TYR A 137 15.25 6.48 6.86
C TYR A 137 15.39 5.99 5.41
N ALA A 138 16.17 4.92 5.18
CA ALA A 138 16.44 4.39 3.85
C ALA A 138 15.16 3.88 3.16
N ALA A 139 14.37 3.04 3.83
CA ALA A 139 13.08 2.56 3.31
C ALA A 139 12.13 3.72 2.98
N ASN A 140 12.01 4.69 3.89
CA ASN A 140 11.11 5.82 3.74
C ASN A 140 11.53 6.77 2.61
N TYR A 141 12.83 7.09 2.51
CA TYR A 141 13.32 8.02 1.51
C TYR A 141 13.38 7.37 0.12
N ALA A 142 13.69 6.07 0.02
CA ALA A 142 13.59 5.32 -1.23
C ALA A 142 12.15 5.32 -1.79
N ALA A 143 11.14 5.10 -0.94
CA ALA A 143 9.73 5.20 -1.35
C ALA A 143 9.38 6.62 -1.83
N LYS A 144 9.91 7.66 -1.15
CA LYS A 144 9.70 9.04 -1.58
C LYS A 144 10.34 9.31 -2.94
N LEU A 145 11.58 8.87 -3.16
CA LEU A 145 12.29 9.04 -4.41
C LEU A 145 11.56 8.32 -5.54
N GLN A 146 11.04 7.12 -5.27
CA GLN A 146 10.21 6.38 -6.22
C GLN A 146 8.98 7.21 -6.63
N GLY A 147 8.32 7.90 -5.69
CA GLY A 147 7.18 8.77 -5.99
C GLY A 147 7.53 10.11 -6.65
N LEU A 148 8.80 10.51 -6.65
CA LEU A 148 9.30 11.67 -7.40
C LEU A 148 9.84 11.30 -8.78
N SER A 149 10.14 10.03 -9.00
CA SER A 149 10.73 9.53 -10.24
C SER A 149 9.71 9.59 -11.38
N GLU A 150 10.19 9.88 -12.58
CA GLU A 150 9.37 9.79 -13.79
C GLU A 150 9.18 8.32 -14.20
N LYS A 151 8.20 8.08 -15.07
CA LYS A 151 7.99 6.77 -15.69
C LYS A 151 9.22 6.38 -16.51
N SER A 152 9.68 5.15 -16.35
CA SER A 152 10.93 4.59 -16.89
C SER A 152 12.20 5.23 -16.34
N PHE A 153 12.14 5.83 -15.15
CA PHE A 153 13.31 6.40 -14.48
C PHE A 153 13.53 5.77 -13.10
N ILE A 154 14.80 5.76 -12.69
CA ILE A 154 15.20 5.58 -11.29
C ILE A 154 15.63 6.92 -10.69
N SER A 155 15.27 7.14 -9.44
CA SER A 155 15.72 8.27 -8.62
C SER A 155 16.49 7.75 -7.41
N ILE A 156 17.69 8.28 -7.19
CA ILE A 156 18.60 7.86 -6.12
C ILE A 156 18.92 9.03 -5.19
N SER A 157 19.13 8.72 -3.91
CA SER A 157 19.57 9.72 -2.93
C SER A 157 20.93 10.32 -3.32
N SER A 158 21.19 11.58 -2.94
CA SER A 158 22.47 12.24 -3.24
C SER A 158 23.68 11.46 -2.72
N ASP A 159 23.55 10.78 -1.59
CA ASP A 159 24.64 9.97 -1.01
C ASP A 159 25.05 8.82 -1.96
N ILE A 160 24.09 8.21 -2.67
CA ILE A 160 24.39 7.20 -3.69
C ILE A 160 25.07 7.87 -4.87
N TYR A 161 24.48 8.94 -5.39
CA TYR A 161 25.01 9.68 -6.54
C TYR A 161 26.45 10.16 -6.31
N GLU A 162 26.77 10.70 -5.15
CA GLU A 162 28.09 11.21 -4.80
C GLU A 162 29.17 10.12 -4.77
N ASN A 163 28.80 8.86 -4.58
CA ASN A 163 29.71 7.71 -4.54
C ASN A 163 29.84 6.98 -5.88
N LEU A 164 29.03 7.31 -6.89
CA LEU A 164 29.18 6.75 -8.23
C LEU A 164 30.51 7.16 -8.88
N ASP A 165 31.03 6.33 -9.78
CA ASP A 165 32.17 6.68 -10.61
C ASP A 165 31.84 7.86 -11.56
N SER A 166 32.87 8.54 -12.03
CA SER A 166 32.70 9.78 -12.81
C SER A 166 32.00 9.60 -14.14
N GLU A 167 32.14 8.44 -14.80
CA GLU A 167 31.47 8.19 -16.07
C GLU A 167 30.00 7.87 -15.85
N TYR A 168 29.68 7.05 -14.85
CA TYR A 168 28.30 6.72 -14.54
C TYR A 168 27.52 7.92 -14.02
N LYS A 169 28.16 8.81 -13.23
CA LYS A 169 27.55 10.08 -12.80
C LYS A 169 27.00 10.92 -13.97
N LYS A 170 27.65 10.90 -15.14
CA LYS A 170 27.22 11.69 -16.31
C LYS A 170 25.88 11.25 -16.87
N THR A 171 25.42 10.03 -16.58
CA THR A 171 24.11 9.56 -17.04
C THR A 171 22.96 10.12 -16.19
N PHE A 172 23.26 10.66 -15.02
CA PHE A 172 22.28 11.17 -14.07
C PHE A 172 22.08 12.68 -14.17
N ILE A 173 20.85 13.11 -13.91
CA ILE A 173 20.44 14.51 -13.83
C ILE A 173 20.11 14.83 -12.36
N ILE A 174 20.69 15.90 -11.84
CA ILE A 174 20.39 16.39 -10.50
C ILE A 174 19.07 17.17 -10.52
N LYS A 175 18.14 16.81 -9.62
CA LYS A 175 16.87 17.50 -9.41
C LYS A 175 16.74 18.00 -7.97
N LYS A 176 16.09 19.15 -7.82
CA LYS A 176 15.73 19.74 -6.53
C LYS A 176 14.22 19.69 -6.36
N ASP A 177 13.76 19.41 -5.15
CA ASP A 177 12.35 19.45 -4.80
C ASP A 177 12.22 19.89 -3.34
N ASN A 178 11.31 20.83 -3.05
CA ASN A 178 11.11 21.36 -1.71
C ASN A 178 10.68 20.28 -0.70
N LYS A 179 10.05 19.19 -1.19
CA LYS A 179 9.65 18.02 -0.40
C LYS A 179 10.85 17.20 0.10
N LEU A 180 12.08 17.47 -0.35
CA LEU A 180 13.30 16.80 0.10
C LEU A 180 13.84 17.33 1.43
N GLY A 181 13.55 18.61 1.77
CA GLY A 181 14.09 19.25 2.97
C GLY A 181 13.77 18.47 4.25
N LYS A 182 12.59 17.81 4.30
CA LYS A 182 12.18 16.96 5.41
C LYS A 182 13.00 15.67 5.58
N TYR A 183 13.80 15.28 4.60
CA TYR A 183 14.74 14.15 4.66
C TYR A 183 16.19 14.62 4.87
N GLY A 184 16.42 15.93 5.08
CA GLY A 184 17.76 16.50 5.20
C GLY A 184 18.54 16.50 3.89
N GLN A 185 17.85 16.42 2.74
CA GLN A 185 18.47 16.31 1.42
C GLN A 185 18.15 17.56 0.60
N LYS A 186 19.16 18.06 -0.13
CA LYS A 186 19.03 19.25 -0.97
C LYS A 186 18.65 18.91 -2.41
N TYR A 187 18.97 17.70 -2.84
CA TYR A 187 18.76 17.23 -4.20
C TYR A 187 18.69 15.71 -4.23
N TYR A 188 18.23 15.18 -5.35
CA TYR A 188 18.35 13.76 -5.72
C TYR A 188 18.88 13.68 -7.15
N ALA A 189 19.40 12.51 -7.54
CA ALA A 189 19.82 12.26 -8.91
C ALA A 189 18.83 11.30 -9.57
N THR A 190 18.56 11.49 -10.86
CA THR A 190 17.68 10.61 -11.62
C THR A 190 18.22 10.30 -13.00
N THR A 191 17.95 9.11 -13.50
CA THR A 191 18.28 8.71 -14.87
C THR A 191 17.22 7.80 -15.45
N ASN A 192 17.15 7.77 -16.78
CA ASN A 192 16.30 6.82 -17.50
C ASN A 192 16.88 5.41 -17.34
N LEU A 193 16.02 4.42 -17.13
CA LEU A 193 16.41 3.02 -16.90
C LEU A 193 17.21 2.43 -18.08
N GLU A 194 17.05 2.93 -19.30
CA GLU A 194 17.88 2.54 -20.47
C GLU A 194 19.34 2.94 -20.35
N LYS A 195 19.65 3.95 -19.55
CA LYS A 195 21.01 4.47 -19.35
C LYS A 195 21.70 3.86 -18.14
N LEU A 196 21.03 2.95 -17.41
CA LEU A 196 21.67 2.24 -16.32
C LEU A 196 22.77 1.33 -16.85
N GLN A 197 23.92 1.42 -16.22
CA GLN A 197 25.01 0.51 -16.49
C GLN A 197 24.66 -0.82 -15.84
N THR A 198 24.52 -1.84 -16.68
CA THR A 198 24.24 -3.23 -16.30
C THR A 198 25.14 -4.14 -17.11
N THR A 199 25.47 -5.28 -16.55
CA THR A 199 26.50 -6.21 -17.02
C THR A 199 25.92 -7.58 -17.35
N LEU A 200 24.77 -7.93 -16.78
CA LEU A 200 24.12 -9.22 -16.99
C LEU A 200 23.32 -9.22 -18.31
N ASP A 201 23.35 -10.38 -18.99
CA ASP A 201 22.42 -10.66 -20.09
C ASP A 201 21.11 -11.23 -19.54
N TYR A 202 20.01 -10.54 -19.82
CA TYR A 202 18.68 -10.88 -19.34
C TYR A 202 17.95 -11.90 -20.21
N ALA A 203 18.46 -12.29 -21.38
CA ALA A 203 17.72 -13.09 -22.36
C ALA A 203 17.12 -14.38 -21.77
N THR A 204 17.92 -15.13 -21.00
CA THR A 204 17.46 -16.37 -20.35
C THR A 204 16.40 -16.09 -19.27
N ASP A 205 16.54 -15.00 -18.51
CA ASP A 205 15.61 -14.66 -17.42
C ASP A 205 14.29 -14.10 -17.95
N LEU A 206 14.31 -13.41 -19.10
CA LEU A 206 13.10 -13.01 -19.82
C LEU A 206 12.35 -14.23 -20.38
N GLU A 207 13.05 -15.20 -20.96
CA GLU A 207 12.42 -16.45 -21.40
C GLU A 207 11.86 -17.25 -20.22
N ASN A 208 12.52 -17.20 -19.06
CA ASN A 208 11.96 -17.76 -17.82
C ASN A 208 10.63 -17.09 -17.44
N ALA A 209 10.49 -15.77 -17.65
CA ALA A 209 9.24 -15.08 -17.41
C ALA A 209 8.11 -15.56 -18.34
N LYS A 210 8.41 -15.81 -19.61
CA LYS A 210 7.46 -16.41 -20.56
C LYS A 210 7.03 -17.80 -20.13
N ARG A 211 7.99 -18.64 -19.74
CA ARG A 211 7.70 -20.00 -19.22
C ARG A 211 6.86 -19.95 -17.95
N TYR A 212 7.22 -19.10 -16.99
CA TYR A 212 6.46 -18.89 -15.75
C TYR A 212 5.01 -18.49 -16.06
N ALA A 213 4.82 -17.48 -16.91
CA ALA A 213 3.49 -17.03 -17.30
C ALA A 213 2.69 -18.15 -17.99
N ASN A 214 3.32 -18.94 -18.85
CA ASN A 214 2.64 -20.02 -19.59
C ASN A 214 2.30 -21.25 -18.75
N ASN A 215 2.91 -21.41 -17.57
CA ASN A 215 2.58 -22.50 -16.64
C ASN A 215 1.23 -22.33 -15.94
N LEU A 216 0.59 -21.15 -16.05
CA LEU A 216 -0.73 -20.88 -15.49
C LEU A 216 -1.68 -20.36 -16.57
N ASN A 217 -2.78 -21.08 -16.81
CA ASN A 217 -3.81 -20.59 -17.71
C ASN A 217 -4.71 -19.58 -17.00
N LEU A 218 -5.15 -18.56 -17.73
CA LEU A 218 -6.05 -17.54 -17.17
C LEU A 218 -7.41 -18.11 -16.74
N GLY A 219 -7.84 -19.21 -17.37
CA GLY A 219 -9.05 -19.94 -17.00
C GLY A 219 -8.93 -20.69 -15.67
N ASP A 220 -7.71 -20.95 -15.19
CA ASP A 220 -7.47 -21.57 -13.89
C ASP A 220 -7.51 -20.54 -12.74
N ILE A 221 -7.64 -19.25 -13.05
CA ILE A 221 -7.78 -18.17 -12.08
C ILE A 221 -9.27 -17.93 -11.83
N ASN A 222 -9.75 -18.44 -10.70
CA ASN A 222 -11.15 -18.40 -10.32
C ASN A 222 -11.42 -17.31 -9.27
N PHE A 223 -12.27 -16.35 -9.61
CA PHE A 223 -12.81 -15.37 -8.66
C PHE A 223 -14.19 -15.81 -8.17
N SER A 224 -14.21 -16.55 -7.09
CA SER A 224 -15.47 -17.00 -6.47
C SER A 224 -16.02 -15.94 -5.50
N SER A 225 -17.32 -15.98 -5.23
CA SER A 225 -17.93 -15.12 -4.21
C SER A 225 -17.57 -15.58 -2.79
N VAL A 226 -17.83 -14.72 -1.81
CA VAL A 226 -17.57 -14.98 -0.39
C VAL A 226 -18.89 -15.18 0.35
N ARG A 227 -18.97 -16.23 1.19
CA ARG A 227 -20.15 -16.55 2.01
C ARG A 227 -19.91 -16.33 3.51
N GLN A 228 -18.66 -16.18 3.92
CA GLN A 228 -18.20 -15.98 5.29
C GLN A 228 -17.13 -14.89 5.31
N SER A 229 -16.60 -14.53 6.47
CA SER A 229 -15.44 -13.64 6.54
C SER A 229 -14.29 -14.18 5.68
N LEU A 230 -13.68 -13.34 4.85
CA LEU A 230 -12.58 -13.72 3.99
C LEU A 230 -11.41 -14.22 4.85
N ASN A 231 -10.80 -15.31 4.42
CA ASN A 231 -9.55 -15.80 4.98
C ASN A 231 -8.50 -15.74 3.87
N PHE A 232 -7.46 -14.94 4.05
CA PHE A 232 -6.37 -14.84 3.09
C PHE A 232 -5.54 -16.12 3.02
N ASP A 233 -5.42 -16.90 4.09
CA ASP A 233 -4.56 -18.11 4.13
C ASP A 233 -4.96 -19.19 3.13
N VAL A 234 -6.22 -19.18 2.67
CA VAL A 234 -6.75 -20.12 1.67
C VAL A 234 -6.75 -19.55 0.25
N LEU A 235 -6.33 -18.30 0.07
CA LEU A 235 -6.23 -17.67 -1.25
C LEU A 235 -4.90 -18.00 -1.90
N SER A 236 -4.92 -17.98 -3.22
CA SER A 236 -3.75 -18.13 -4.09
C SER A 236 -3.93 -17.26 -5.32
N LYS A 237 -3.00 -17.35 -6.29
CA LYS A 237 -3.21 -16.75 -7.61
C LYS A 237 -4.21 -17.51 -8.47
N LYS A 238 -4.63 -18.71 -8.05
CA LYS A 238 -5.68 -19.52 -8.68
C LYS A 238 -7.02 -19.40 -7.97
N GLU A 239 -6.99 -19.47 -6.64
CA GLU A 239 -8.16 -19.37 -5.77
C GLU A 239 -8.29 -17.95 -5.23
N CYS A 240 -9.07 -17.13 -5.94
CA CYS A 240 -9.26 -15.73 -5.65
C CYS A 240 -10.73 -15.45 -5.26
N LYS A 241 -10.99 -14.26 -4.70
CA LYS A 241 -12.33 -13.84 -4.30
C LYS A 241 -12.75 -12.53 -4.95
N LYS A 242 -13.96 -12.51 -5.51
CA LYS A 242 -14.65 -11.27 -5.90
C LYS A 242 -15.70 -10.97 -4.84
N LEU A 243 -15.71 -9.75 -4.32
CA LEU A 243 -16.55 -9.38 -3.20
C LEU A 243 -16.96 -7.91 -3.24
N GLU A 244 -18.02 -7.58 -2.52
CA GLU A 244 -18.45 -6.20 -2.29
C GLU A 244 -18.00 -5.78 -0.90
N GLY A 245 -17.27 -4.69 -0.79
CA GLY A 245 -16.68 -4.29 0.49
C GLY A 245 -15.98 -2.94 0.47
N ILE A 246 -15.26 -2.72 1.54
CA ILE A 246 -14.68 -1.45 1.95
C ILE A 246 -13.20 -1.68 2.30
N PRO A 247 -12.26 -1.38 1.39
CA PRO A 247 -10.88 -1.17 1.76
C PRO A 247 -10.77 0.07 2.65
N LEU A 248 -10.06 -0.07 3.77
CA LEU A 248 -9.73 1.01 4.68
C LEU A 248 -8.22 1.16 4.69
N LEU A 249 -7.73 2.33 4.28
CA LEU A 249 -6.32 2.69 4.37
C LEU A 249 -6.17 3.77 5.43
N ALA A 250 -5.27 3.56 6.39
CA ALA A 250 -5.00 4.50 7.48
C ALA A 250 -3.50 4.76 7.59
N ASP A 251 -3.07 5.95 7.22
CA ASP A 251 -1.67 6.38 7.17
C ASP A 251 -1.35 7.39 8.28
N VAL A 252 -0.23 7.19 8.97
CA VAL A 252 0.19 8.09 10.05
C VAL A 252 0.86 9.34 9.46
N ARG A 253 0.15 10.46 9.53
CA ARG A 253 0.60 11.73 8.96
C ARG A 253 1.86 12.26 9.61
N GLY A 254 2.84 12.56 8.74
CA GLY A 254 4.08 13.22 9.13
C GLY A 254 5.01 12.34 9.97
N PHE A 255 4.69 11.08 10.19
CA PHE A 255 5.44 10.18 11.05
C PHE A 255 6.79 9.80 10.44
N THR A 256 6.81 9.55 9.13
CA THR A 256 8.01 9.40 8.31
C THR A 256 9.05 10.52 8.53
N ARG A 257 8.62 11.76 8.83
CA ARG A 257 9.50 12.93 9.02
C ARG A 257 10.29 12.88 10.32
N GLN A 258 9.86 12.04 11.27
CA GLN A 258 10.51 11.95 12.56
C GLN A 258 11.81 11.13 12.46
N PHE A 259 11.98 10.25 11.45
CA PHE A 259 13.21 9.47 11.28
C PHE A 259 14.40 10.34 10.84
N LYS A 260 15.46 10.33 11.65
CA LYS A 260 16.71 11.04 11.34
C LYS A 260 17.58 10.24 10.38
N LYS A 261 18.24 10.94 9.45
CA LYS A 261 19.16 10.37 8.45
C LYS A 261 20.31 9.57 9.09
N ASP A 262 20.79 10.03 10.25
CA ASP A 262 21.88 9.39 11.00
C ASP A 262 21.43 8.17 11.84
N GLY A 263 20.14 7.82 11.80
CA GLY A 263 19.59 6.69 12.56
C GLY A 263 19.55 6.90 14.08
N SER A 264 19.87 8.10 14.59
CA SER A 264 20.03 8.34 16.03
C SER A 264 18.75 8.14 16.86
N ASN A 265 17.57 8.24 16.23
CA ASN A 265 16.27 7.97 16.87
C ASN A 265 15.55 6.74 16.30
N LEU A 266 16.25 5.91 15.53
CA LEU A 266 15.65 4.79 14.80
C LEU A 266 14.98 3.78 15.75
N GLU A 267 15.57 3.51 16.92
CA GLU A 267 15.00 2.58 17.91
C GLU A 267 13.69 3.09 18.52
N GLU A 268 13.69 4.31 19.06
CA GLU A 268 12.51 4.95 19.63
C GLU A 268 11.37 5.00 18.60
N MET A 269 11.69 5.44 17.38
CA MET A 269 10.72 5.55 16.31
C MET A 269 10.15 4.20 15.93
N SER A 270 10.97 3.16 15.81
CA SER A 270 10.50 1.81 15.46
C SER A 270 9.57 1.24 16.53
N GLN A 271 9.89 1.42 17.81
CA GLN A 271 9.01 1.03 18.93
C GLN A 271 7.67 1.78 18.87
N LYS A 272 7.71 3.08 18.57
CA LYS A 272 6.50 3.90 18.42
C LYS A 272 5.65 3.44 17.24
N THR A 273 6.24 3.17 16.08
CA THR A 273 5.53 2.65 14.91
C THR A 273 4.84 1.34 15.24
N GLN A 274 5.55 0.41 15.88
CA GLN A 274 5.00 -0.91 16.21
C GLN A 274 3.79 -0.79 17.13
N LYS A 275 3.82 0.09 18.13
CA LYS A 275 2.68 0.35 19.01
C LYS A 275 1.49 0.96 18.27
N ILE A 276 1.74 1.88 17.34
CA ILE A 276 0.68 2.51 16.54
C ILE A 276 0.03 1.50 15.60
N LEU A 277 0.83 0.77 14.83
CA LEU A 277 0.37 -0.27 13.90
C LEU A 277 -0.40 -1.37 14.65
N GLN A 278 0.11 -1.79 15.82
CA GLN A 278 -0.59 -2.73 16.67
C GLN A 278 -1.97 -2.24 17.11
N SER A 279 -2.07 -0.98 17.53
CA SER A 279 -3.35 -0.38 17.91
C SER A 279 -4.34 -0.32 16.74
N MET A 280 -3.87 0.00 15.53
CA MET A 280 -4.72 0.00 14.33
C MET A 280 -5.21 -1.41 14.00
N TYR A 281 -4.32 -2.40 14.00
CA TYR A 281 -4.66 -3.81 13.81
C TYR A 281 -5.71 -4.32 14.81
N GLU A 282 -5.55 -4.01 16.10
CA GLU A 282 -6.51 -4.41 17.14
C GLU A 282 -7.89 -3.78 16.92
N ILE A 283 -7.94 -2.52 16.49
CA ILE A 283 -9.20 -1.84 16.19
C ILE A 283 -9.88 -2.51 15.00
N VAL A 284 -9.13 -2.80 13.93
CA VAL A 284 -9.64 -3.51 12.74
C VAL A 284 -10.25 -4.85 13.15
N GLY A 285 -9.51 -5.70 13.88
CA GLY A 285 -10.00 -7.01 14.33
C GLY A 285 -11.21 -6.94 15.26
N ARG A 286 -11.22 -6.03 16.24
CA ARG A 286 -12.38 -5.82 17.14
C ARG A 286 -13.62 -5.32 16.42
N ASN A 287 -13.45 -4.73 15.24
CA ASN A 287 -14.52 -4.26 14.38
C ASN A 287 -14.80 -5.19 13.19
N LYS A 288 -14.44 -6.48 13.29
CA LYS A 288 -14.70 -7.51 12.25
C LYS A 288 -14.06 -7.19 10.89
N GLY A 289 -13.09 -6.30 10.86
CA GLY A 289 -12.24 -6.08 9.71
C GLY A 289 -11.16 -7.15 9.63
N ILE A 290 -10.61 -7.29 8.44
CA ILE A 290 -9.53 -8.22 8.13
C ILE A 290 -8.32 -7.38 7.80
N HIS A 291 -7.22 -7.62 8.50
CA HIS A 291 -5.94 -7.04 8.16
C HIS A 291 -5.48 -7.60 6.80
N VAL A 292 -5.12 -6.71 5.88
CA VAL A 292 -4.56 -7.11 4.58
C VAL A 292 -3.05 -7.11 4.69
N GLN A 293 -2.44 -5.97 5.05
CA GLN A 293 -0.99 -5.81 5.19
C GLN A 293 -0.63 -4.47 5.83
N PHE A 294 0.55 -4.39 6.44
CA PHE A 294 1.19 -3.12 6.77
C PHE A 294 2.08 -2.61 5.63
N GLN A 295 1.99 -1.32 5.33
CA GLN A 295 2.77 -0.66 4.27
C GLN A 295 3.54 0.51 4.87
N GLY A 296 4.73 0.23 5.41
CA GLY A 296 5.47 1.20 6.23
C GLY A 296 4.70 1.49 7.53
N ASP A 297 4.26 2.73 7.71
CA ASP A 297 3.43 3.20 8.83
C ASP A 297 1.91 3.21 8.52
N ARG A 298 1.50 2.66 7.36
CA ARG A 298 0.10 2.58 6.93
C ARG A 298 -0.52 1.21 7.22
N GLU A 299 -1.72 1.21 7.80
CA GLU A 299 -2.59 0.03 7.91
C GLU A 299 -3.48 -0.08 6.68
N MET A 300 -3.52 -1.27 6.08
CA MET A 300 -4.47 -1.62 5.03
C MET A 300 -5.37 -2.76 5.51
N ALA A 301 -6.67 -2.46 5.62
CA ALA A 301 -7.68 -3.39 6.08
C ALA A 301 -8.82 -3.56 5.08
N LEU A 302 -9.54 -4.66 5.20
CA LEU A 302 -10.72 -4.97 4.40
C LEU A 302 -11.91 -5.26 5.31
N PHE A 303 -13.01 -4.59 5.05
CA PHE A 303 -14.32 -4.94 5.58
C PHE A 303 -15.19 -5.37 4.40
N HIS A 304 -15.97 -6.44 4.50
CA HIS A 304 -16.81 -6.82 3.37
C HIS A 304 -18.12 -7.47 3.79
N ASP A 305 -19.08 -7.40 2.87
CA ASP A 305 -20.37 -8.06 3.04
C ASP A 305 -20.19 -9.58 2.86
N TYR A 306 -20.92 -10.34 3.66
CA TYR A 306 -21.05 -11.80 3.50
C TYR A 306 -22.33 -12.28 4.19
N SER A 307 -23.05 -13.21 3.57
CA SER A 307 -24.37 -13.65 4.07
C SER A 307 -25.25 -12.43 4.42
N ASP A 308 -25.78 -12.34 5.64
CA ASP A 308 -26.61 -11.20 6.11
C ASP A 308 -25.80 -10.05 6.72
N TYR A 309 -24.47 -10.19 6.84
CA TYR A 309 -23.61 -9.17 7.42
C TYR A 309 -23.38 -8.00 6.45
N LYS A 310 -23.55 -6.77 6.96
CA LYS A 310 -23.26 -5.51 6.25
C LYS A 310 -22.11 -4.77 6.91
N CYS A 311 -21.06 -4.51 6.12
CA CYS A 311 -19.78 -4.05 6.64
C CYS A 311 -19.68 -2.54 6.95
N ILE A 312 -20.52 -1.71 6.31
CA ILE A 312 -20.44 -0.24 6.38
C ILE A 312 -20.37 0.29 7.83
N PRO A 313 -21.26 -0.10 8.77
CA PRO A 313 -21.21 0.44 10.12
C PRO A 313 -19.89 0.16 10.82
N ASP A 314 -19.38 -1.06 10.69
CA ASP A 314 -18.17 -1.51 11.39
C ASP A 314 -16.90 -0.86 10.80
N ALA A 315 -16.84 -0.71 9.48
CA ALA A 315 -15.75 -0.01 8.80
C ALA A 315 -15.65 1.46 9.26
N ILE A 316 -16.79 2.15 9.37
CA ILE A 316 -16.83 3.55 9.82
C ILE A 316 -16.48 3.67 11.30
N VAL A 317 -16.93 2.74 12.15
CA VAL A 317 -16.51 2.71 13.56
C VAL A 317 -15.00 2.49 13.67
N ALA A 318 -14.43 1.57 12.89
CA ALA A 318 -13.00 1.31 12.89
C ALA A 318 -12.22 2.57 12.51
N ALA A 319 -12.59 3.24 11.40
CA ALA A 319 -11.97 4.50 10.97
C ALA A 319 -12.00 5.59 12.07
N LEU A 320 -13.17 5.79 12.69
CA LEU A 320 -13.37 6.76 13.77
C LEU A 320 -12.52 6.44 15.02
N ARG A 321 -12.40 5.15 15.36
CA ARG A 321 -11.59 4.68 16.50
C ARG A 321 -10.10 4.76 16.23
N ILE A 322 -9.67 4.49 14.99
CA ILE A 322 -8.27 4.67 14.57
C ILE A 322 -7.87 6.13 14.76
N VAL A 323 -8.70 7.08 14.30
CA VAL A 323 -8.45 8.52 14.51
C VAL A 323 -8.27 8.88 15.99
N ASP A 324 -9.17 8.43 16.87
CA ASP A 324 -9.06 8.74 18.30
C ASP A 324 -7.86 8.06 18.97
N THR A 325 -7.54 6.84 18.57
CA THR A 325 -6.47 6.04 19.21
C THR A 325 -5.10 6.52 18.76
N VAL A 326 -4.90 6.77 17.47
CA VAL A 326 -3.61 7.23 16.92
C VAL A 326 -3.23 8.60 17.50
N LYS A 327 -4.21 9.49 17.73
CA LYS A 327 -3.98 10.78 18.41
C LYS A 327 -3.31 10.66 19.77
N THR A 328 -3.55 9.57 20.51
CA THR A 328 -2.94 9.37 21.84
C THR A 328 -1.42 9.20 21.79
N TYR A 329 -0.87 8.89 20.61
CA TYR A 329 0.57 8.79 20.36
C TYR A 329 1.19 10.13 19.91
N ASN A 330 0.46 11.25 20.03
CA ASN A 330 0.86 12.59 19.58
C ASN A 330 1.24 12.62 18.10
N VAL A 331 0.46 11.93 17.28
CA VAL A 331 0.58 11.89 15.81
C VAL A 331 -0.82 11.96 15.20
N CYS A 332 -0.89 12.34 13.93
CA CYS A 332 -2.14 12.44 13.20
C CYS A 332 -2.29 11.24 12.26
N VAL A 333 -3.51 10.90 11.85
CA VAL A 333 -3.79 9.85 10.85
C VAL A 333 -4.70 10.37 9.77
N GLY A 334 -4.46 10.01 8.51
CA GLY A 334 -5.41 10.19 7.43
C GLY A 334 -6.03 8.85 7.08
N VAL A 335 -7.35 8.81 6.92
CA VAL A 335 -8.07 7.58 6.58
C VAL A 335 -8.86 7.79 5.29
N GLY A 336 -8.61 6.93 4.32
CA GLY A 336 -9.37 6.86 3.06
C GLY A 336 -10.09 5.54 2.94
N THR A 337 -11.35 5.61 2.52
CA THR A 337 -12.16 4.40 2.36
C THR A 337 -13.27 4.57 1.33
N SER A 338 -13.64 3.50 0.64
CA SER A 338 -14.64 3.50 -0.41
C SER A 338 -15.42 2.19 -0.38
N LEU A 339 -16.71 2.20 -0.73
CA LEU A 339 -17.51 1.00 -0.89
C LEU A 339 -17.61 0.64 -2.37
N GLY A 340 -17.38 -0.62 -2.71
CA GLY A 340 -17.63 -1.15 -4.04
C GLY A 340 -17.11 -2.57 -4.22
N THR A 341 -17.02 -3.00 -5.46
CA THR A 341 -16.51 -4.32 -5.83
C THR A 341 -14.98 -4.33 -5.80
N LEU A 342 -14.43 -5.41 -5.24
CA LEU A 342 -12.99 -5.65 -5.17
C LEU A 342 -12.65 -7.13 -5.35
N PHE A 343 -11.37 -7.36 -5.63
CA PHE A 343 -10.82 -8.67 -5.98
C PHE A 343 -9.65 -8.97 -5.05
N ALA A 344 -9.78 -10.01 -4.23
CA ALA A 344 -8.75 -10.44 -3.28
C ALA A 344 -8.03 -11.70 -3.78
N ALA A 345 -6.70 -11.72 -3.64
CA ALA A 345 -5.82 -12.82 -4.02
C ALA A 345 -4.55 -12.82 -3.15
N LYS A 346 -3.72 -13.86 -3.33
CA LYS A 346 -2.33 -13.87 -2.86
C LYS A 346 -1.40 -14.15 -4.02
N ILE A 347 -0.28 -13.43 -4.08
CA ILE A 347 0.71 -13.53 -5.17
C ILE A 347 2.12 -13.60 -4.62
N GLY A 348 3.09 -13.92 -5.48
CA GLY A 348 4.52 -13.99 -5.15
C GLY A 348 5.13 -15.39 -5.32
N ALA A 349 6.40 -15.44 -5.72
CA ALA A 349 7.03 -16.67 -6.23
C ALA A 349 7.27 -17.72 -5.13
N ARG A 350 7.42 -17.30 -3.86
CA ARG A 350 7.74 -18.18 -2.72
C ARG A 350 6.52 -18.48 -1.84
N GLY A 351 5.48 -19.02 -2.47
CA GLY A 351 4.30 -19.54 -1.77
C GLY A 351 3.21 -18.50 -1.54
N GLU A 352 3.10 -17.52 -2.45
CA GLU A 352 1.97 -16.57 -2.47
C GLU A 352 1.81 -15.90 -1.11
N LYS A 353 2.85 -15.19 -0.67
CA LYS A 353 2.93 -14.66 0.69
C LYS A 353 2.17 -13.35 0.86
N ASP A 354 2.07 -12.57 -0.20
CA ASP A 354 1.56 -11.21 -0.13
C ASP A 354 0.06 -11.17 -0.44
N ASN A 355 -0.70 -10.61 0.51
CA ASN A 355 -2.12 -10.35 0.35
C ASN A 355 -2.32 -9.16 -0.58
N ILE A 356 -3.09 -9.37 -1.64
CA ILE A 356 -3.42 -8.32 -2.61
C ILE A 356 -4.92 -8.16 -2.68
N ILE A 357 -5.36 -6.90 -2.67
CA ILE A 357 -6.68 -6.52 -3.14
C ILE A 357 -6.55 -5.54 -4.31
N LEU A 358 -7.34 -5.78 -5.36
CA LEU A 358 -7.40 -4.99 -6.59
C LEU A 358 -8.83 -4.52 -6.83
N GLY A 359 -8.97 -3.55 -7.73
CA GLY A 359 -10.25 -3.05 -8.23
C GLY A 359 -10.34 -1.54 -8.06
N THR A 360 -11.24 -0.94 -8.85
CA THR A 360 -11.45 0.51 -8.87
C THR A 360 -11.73 1.10 -7.48
N THR A 361 -12.41 0.34 -6.60
CA THR A 361 -12.69 0.73 -5.22
C THR A 361 -11.42 0.85 -4.37
N VAL A 362 -10.43 -0.02 -4.57
CA VAL A 362 -9.15 0.03 -3.85
C VAL A 362 -8.36 1.27 -4.26
N THR A 363 -8.28 1.53 -5.57
CA THR A 363 -7.67 2.75 -6.12
C THR A 363 -8.31 4.02 -5.54
N GLN A 364 -9.65 4.05 -5.47
CA GLN A 364 -10.36 5.21 -4.94
C GLN A 364 -10.07 5.42 -3.44
N ALA A 365 -10.04 4.35 -2.64
CA ALA A 365 -9.71 4.44 -1.22
C ALA A 365 -8.27 4.90 -0.98
N ASP A 366 -7.30 4.41 -1.78
CA ASP A 366 -5.90 4.83 -1.72
C ASP A 366 -5.75 6.32 -2.03
N ARG A 367 -6.41 6.82 -3.09
CA ARG A 367 -6.43 8.25 -3.41
C ARG A 367 -7.12 9.10 -2.35
N TYR A 368 -8.20 8.59 -1.75
CA TYR A 368 -8.87 9.29 -0.66
C TYR A 368 -7.99 9.44 0.57
N GLU A 369 -7.20 8.41 0.86
CA GLU A 369 -6.20 8.45 1.91
C GLU A 369 -5.11 9.45 1.50
N ASP A 370 -4.34 9.18 0.46
CA ASP A 370 -3.12 9.94 0.13
C ASP A 370 -3.39 11.39 -0.31
N GLU A 371 -4.39 11.63 -1.16
CA GLU A 371 -4.61 12.94 -1.80
C GLU A 371 -5.63 13.82 -1.06
N LYS A 372 -6.59 13.21 -0.34
CA LYS A 372 -7.78 13.93 0.17
C LYS A 372 -7.87 13.99 1.69
N ALA A 373 -7.37 12.99 2.41
CA ALA A 373 -7.44 12.94 3.87
C ALA A 373 -6.25 13.69 4.49
N GLY A 374 -6.51 14.84 5.09
CA GLY A 374 -5.54 15.55 5.92
C GLY A 374 -5.35 14.91 7.30
N GLU A 375 -4.78 15.68 8.22
CA GLU A 375 -4.56 15.24 9.60
C GLU A 375 -5.88 14.96 10.33
N ASN A 376 -6.03 13.74 10.85
CA ASN A 376 -7.19 13.28 11.60
C ASN A 376 -8.50 13.38 10.83
N GLN A 377 -8.43 13.15 9.52
CA GLN A 377 -9.57 13.19 8.61
C GLN A 377 -9.89 11.81 8.08
N ILE A 378 -11.19 11.55 7.90
CA ILE A 378 -11.71 10.36 7.25
C ILE A 378 -12.43 10.81 5.99
N VAL A 379 -12.11 10.20 4.84
CA VAL A 379 -12.74 10.48 3.54
C VAL A 379 -13.45 9.22 3.05
N ILE A 380 -14.73 9.35 2.69
CA ILE A 380 -15.62 8.28 2.23
C ILE A 380 -16.23 8.62 0.87
N ASN A 381 -16.64 7.60 0.10
CA ASN A 381 -17.37 7.80 -1.14
C ASN A 381 -18.87 8.12 -0.91
N LYS A 382 -19.58 8.40 -1.98
CA LYS A 382 -21.00 8.76 -1.97
C LYS A 382 -21.90 7.62 -1.50
N GLU A 383 -21.51 6.38 -1.80
CA GLU A 383 -22.27 5.17 -1.50
C GLU A 383 -22.33 4.96 0.02
N ILE A 384 -21.19 5.04 0.72
CA ILE A 384 -21.13 5.01 2.19
C ILE A 384 -21.95 6.17 2.76
N TYR A 385 -21.78 7.40 2.24
CA TYR A 385 -22.52 8.56 2.76
C TYR A 385 -24.04 8.41 2.60
N SER A 386 -24.49 7.89 1.46
CA SER A 386 -25.91 7.67 1.19
C SER A 386 -26.50 6.62 2.13
N TYR A 387 -25.74 5.54 2.41
CA TYR A 387 -26.11 4.58 3.43
C TYR A 387 -26.24 5.24 4.81
N LEU A 388 -25.28 6.07 5.21
CA LEU A 388 -25.31 6.77 6.50
C LEU A 388 -26.51 7.72 6.57
N LYS A 389 -26.82 8.47 5.50
CA LYS A 389 -27.99 9.36 5.49
C LYS A 389 -29.30 8.65 5.82
N ILE A 390 -29.48 7.44 5.29
CA ILE A 390 -30.70 6.66 5.47
C ILE A 390 -30.69 5.96 6.84
N ASN A 391 -29.58 5.32 7.20
CA ASN A 391 -29.55 4.37 8.33
C ASN A 391 -28.98 4.97 9.62
N ARG A 392 -28.16 6.02 9.51
CA ARG A 392 -27.45 6.68 10.62
C ARG A 392 -27.33 8.20 10.37
N PRO A 393 -28.46 8.93 10.29
CA PRO A 393 -28.47 10.33 9.84
C PRO A 393 -27.55 11.24 10.66
N VAL A 394 -27.50 11.08 11.99
CA VAL A 394 -26.59 11.84 12.87
C VAL A 394 -25.13 11.65 12.50
N TRP A 395 -24.76 10.46 12.00
CA TRP A 395 -23.39 10.21 11.52
C TRP A 395 -23.15 10.92 10.21
N ALA A 396 -24.09 10.83 9.28
CA ALA A 396 -24.01 11.54 8.00
C ALA A 396 -23.87 13.06 8.17
N ASP A 397 -24.52 13.65 9.18
CA ASP A 397 -24.43 15.07 9.49
C ASP A 397 -23.01 15.52 9.88
N GLN A 398 -22.16 14.59 10.34
CA GLN A 398 -20.74 14.88 10.64
C GLN A 398 -19.84 14.81 9.40
N PHE A 399 -20.36 14.38 8.24
CA PHE A 399 -19.63 14.28 6.99
C PHE A 399 -20.03 15.42 6.04
N VAL A 400 -19.03 16.22 5.65
CA VAL A 400 -19.21 17.35 4.75
C VAL A 400 -18.76 16.96 3.35
N ARG A 401 -19.56 17.28 2.33
CA ARG A 401 -19.20 17.06 0.93
C ARG A 401 -17.94 17.85 0.57
N VAL A 402 -17.02 17.20 -0.12
CA VAL A 402 -15.83 17.80 -0.74
C VAL A 402 -15.89 17.55 -2.27
N ALA A 403 -14.82 17.86 -3.01
CA ALA A 403 -14.78 17.67 -4.47
C ALA A 403 -14.92 16.19 -4.89
N ASP A 404 -15.39 15.97 -6.12
CA ASP A 404 -15.56 14.64 -6.76
C ASP A 404 -16.45 13.66 -5.98
N ASP A 405 -17.58 14.14 -5.45
CA ASP A 405 -18.60 13.31 -4.78
C ASP A 405 -18.09 12.49 -3.57
N CYS A 406 -16.96 12.89 -2.97
CA CYS A 406 -16.52 12.34 -1.70
C CYS A 406 -16.92 13.22 -0.51
N TYR A 407 -16.94 12.62 0.68
CA TYR A 407 -17.37 13.26 1.91
C TYR A 407 -16.31 13.07 2.97
N ARG A 408 -16.11 14.09 3.80
CA ARG A 408 -15.04 14.13 4.78
C ARG A 408 -15.57 14.46 6.16
N THR A 409 -15.03 13.81 7.17
CA THR A 409 -15.17 14.23 8.57
C THR A 409 -13.81 14.43 9.25
N THR A 410 -13.80 15.27 10.28
CA THR A 410 -12.68 15.47 11.22
C THR A 410 -12.99 14.90 12.61
N VAL A 411 -14.18 14.31 12.76
CA VAL A 411 -14.70 13.80 14.02
C VAL A 411 -14.16 12.40 14.26
N GLY A 412 -13.75 12.12 15.50
CA GLY A 412 -13.42 10.77 15.96
C GLY A 412 -14.59 10.10 16.68
N TYR A 413 -14.40 8.85 17.09
CA TYR A 413 -15.47 8.01 17.65
C TYR A 413 -16.16 8.63 18.88
N LYS A 414 -15.40 9.16 19.84
CA LYS A 414 -15.97 9.74 21.08
C LYS A 414 -16.96 10.87 20.78
N LYS A 415 -16.52 11.84 19.98
CA LYS A 415 -17.34 12.99 19.59
C LYS A 415 -18.52 12.59 18.69
N MET A 416 -18.37 11.56 17.86
CA MET A 416 -19.51 10.99 17.12
C MET A 416 -20.58 10.44 18.07
N MET A 417 -20.18 9.70 19.12
CA MET A 417 -21.12 9.14 20.09
C MET A 417 -21.77 10.21 20.97
N GLU A 418 -21.05 11.29 21.29
CA GLU A 418 -21.62 12.47 21.94
C GLU A 418 -22.74 13.09 21.09
N ALA A 419 -22.49 13.30 19.79
CA ALA A 419 -23.50 13.85 18.88
C ALA A 419 -24.76 12.96 18.79
N VAL A 420 -24.58 11.64 18.75
CA VAL A 420 -25.70 10.67 18.80
C VAL A 420 -26.49 10.79 20.10
N SER A 421 -25.80 10.92 21.23
CA SER A 421 -26.43 11.03 22.55
C SER A 421 -27.25 12.32 22.68
N VAL A 422 -26.71 13.45 22.20
CA VAL A 422 -27.41 14.74 22.16
C VAL A 422 -28.67 14.66 21.29
N ALA A 423 -28.57 14.12 20.07
CA ALA A 423 -29.72 13.98 19.17
C ALA A 423 -30.82 13.08 19.77
N GLN A 424 -30.43 12.02 20.50
CA GLN A 424 -31.40 11.15 21.19
C GLN A 424 -32.10 11.88 22.35
N LEU A 425 -31.38 12.67 23.13
CA LEU A 425 -31.95 13.49 24.21
C LEU A 425 -32.94 14.53 23.67
N GLU A 426 -32.59 15.22 22.58
CA GLU A 426 -33.47 16.18 21.92
C GLU A 426 -34.75 15.51 21.40
N LYS A 427 -34.62 14.33 20.78
CA LYS A 427 -35.76 13.55 20.31
C LYS A 427 -36.68 13.11 21.47
N ASN A 428 -36.11 12.58 22.55
CA ASN A 428 -36.86 12.18 23.74
C ASN A 428 -37.60 13.37 24.37
N THR A 429 -36.95 14.54 24.41
CA THR A 429 -37.53 15.79 24.92
C THR A 429 -38.70 16.24 24.06
N ARG A 430 -38.56 16.24 22.72
CA ARG A 430 -39.64 16.58 21.79
C ARG A 430 -40.81 15.60 21.82
N GLN A 431 -40.56 14.35 22.20
CA GLN A 431 -41.58 13.29 22.25
C GLN A 431 -42.25 13.15 23.63
N ASN A 432 -41.94 14.03 24.61
CA ASN A 432 -42.42 13.93 26.00
C ASN A 432 -42.15 12.57 26.67
N ASN A 433 -41.11 11.85 26.23
CA ASN A 433 -40.74 10.53 26.79
C ASN A 433 -39.91 10.66 28.09
N TYR A 434 -40.19 11.67 28.92
CA TYR A 434 -39.64 11.73 30.26
C TYR A 434 -40.45 10.80 31.17
N ASN A 435 -39.85 9.67 31.55
CA ASN A 435 -40.36 8.80 32.61
C ASN A 435 -40.24 9.52 33.96
N GLY A 436 -41.12 10.49 34.24
CA GLY A 436 -41.59 10.89 35.57
C GLY A 436 -40.58 11.09 36.71
N ALA A 437 -39.28 11.28 36.47
CA ALA A 437 -38.27 11.37 37.53
C ALA A 437 -38.27 12.70 38.30
N TRP A 438 -39.16 13.64 37.93
CA TRP A 438 -39.39 14.89 38.63
C TRP A 438 -40.90 15.14 38.74
N ARG A 439 -41.56 14.35 39.60
CA ARG A 439 -42.76 14.82 40.30
C ARG A 439 -42.38 14.88 41.77
N GLU A 440 -42.19 16.11 42.24
CA GLU A 440 -42.07 16.46 43.66
C GLU A 440 -43.29 16.03 44.46
#